data_AF-A0A835A7K2-F1
#
_entry.id   AF-A0A835A7K2-F1
#
_cell.length_a   1.000
_cell.length_b   1.000
_cell.length_c   1.000
_cell.angle_alpha   90.00
_cell.angle_beta   90.00
_cell.angle_gamma   90.00
#
_symmetry.space_group_name_H-M   'P 1'
#
loop_
_entity.id
_entity.type
_entity.pdbx_description
1 polymer ?
#
loop_
_entity_poly.entity_id
_entity_poly.type
_entity_poly.pdbx_seq_one_letter_code
_entity_poly.pdbx_strand_id
1 'polypeptide(L)' 'MLLAWCIWKERNRRTFNNGPANTFHQLFVIIVNDGQLWVQAGAKWLVALGWPESSPRLA' A
#
# COMPACT_ATOMS: atom_id res chain seq x y z
N MET A 1 3.24 0.36 9.77
CA MET A 1 4.51 0.40 9.02
C MET A 1 4.34 0.56 7.50
N LEU A 2 3.27 0.03 6.88
CA LEU A 2 3.01 0.13 5.43
C LEU A 2 3.10 1.54 4.83
N LEU A 3 2.36 2.50 5.42
CA LEU A 3 2.31 3.89 4.93
C LEU A 3 3.69 4.56 4.99
N ALA A 4 4.36 4.46 6.15
CA ALA A 4 5.70 5.00 6.35
C ALA A 4 6.71 4.39 5.36
N TRP A 5 6.61 3.07 5.10
CA TRP A 5 7.44 2.38 4.13
C TRP A 5 7.21 2.85 2.69
N CYS A 6 5.94 3.00 2.27
CA CYS A 6 5.63 3.51 0.94
C CYS A 6 6.14 4.94 0.72
N ILE A 7 5.95 5.82 1.71
CA ILE A 7 6.44 7.20 1.65
C ILE A 7 7.98 7.22 1.59
N TRP A 8 8.63 6.40 2.40
CA TRP A 8 10.09 6.27 2.39
C TRP A 8 10.61 5.80 1.03
N LYS A 9 10.00 4.76 0.43
CA LYS A 9 10.36 4.27 -0.91
C LYS A 9 10.21 5.37 -1.97
N GLU A 10 9.08 6.09 -1.98
CA GLU A 10 8.87 7.16 -2.95
C GLU A 10 9.87 8.30 -2.79
N ARG A 11 10.17 8.70 -1.55
CA ARG A 11 11.20 9.73 -1.29
C ARG A 11 12.56 9.31 -1.81
N ASN A 12 13.00 8.08 -1.52
CA ASN A 12 14.27 7.56 -2.02
C ASN A 12 14.29 7.50 -3.55
N ARG A 13 13.19 7.07 -4.17
CA ARG A 13 13.10 7.01 -5.63
C ARG A 13 13.25 8.38 -6.29
N ARG A 14 12.63 9.42 -5.71
CA ARG A 14 12.77 10.81 -6.17
C ARG A 14 14.20 11.34 -6.01
N THR A 15 14.87 10.97 -4.93
CA THR A 15 16.22 11.47 -4.63
C THR A 15 17.32 10.73 -5.39
N PHE A 16 17.22 9.41 -5.55
CA PHE A 16 18.33 8.59 -6.02
C PHE A 16 18.13 7.99 -7.42
N ASN A 17 16.88 7.89 -7.90
CA ASN A 17 16.58 7.15 -9.14
C ASN A 17 16.21 8.04 -10.33
N ASN A 18 16.16 9.38 -10.16
CA ASN A 18 15.73 10.36 -11.16
C ASN A 18 14.43 10.01 -11.91
N GLY A 19 13.60 9.12 -11.34
CA GLY A 19 12.37 8.65 -11.96
C GLY A 19 11.23 9.67 -11.78
N PRO A 20 10.25 9.68 -12.69
CA PRO A 20 9.11 10.59 -12.60
C PRO A 20 8.36 10.34 -11.28
N ALA A 21 8.15 11.38 -10.47
CA ALA A 21 7.46 11.31 -9.20
C ALA A 21 6.06 10.69 -9.36
N ASN A 22 5.69 9.75 -8.48
CA ASN A 22 4.35 9.22 -8.47
C ASN A 22 3.41 10.33 -8.01
N THR A 23 2.25 10.43 -8.67
CA THR A 23 1.19 11.33 -8.21
C THR A 23 0.61 10.82 -6.90
N PHE A 24 -0.10 11.70 -6.18
CA PHE A 24 -0.79 11.29 -4.96
C PHE A 24 -1.75 10.10 -5.20
N HIS A 25 -2.49 10.14 -6.31
CA HIS A 25 -3.40 9.06 -6.68
C HIS A 25 -2.66 7.73 -6.92
N GLN A 26 -1.52 7.76 -7.62
CA GLN A 26 -0.71 6.56 -7.85
C GLN A 26 -0.18 5.98 -6.53
N LEU A 27 0.31 6.84 -5.62
CA LEU A 27 0.75 6.41 -4.30
C LEU A 27 -0.38 5.81 -3.46
N PHE A 28 -1.56 6.42 -3.51
CA PHE A 28 -2.74 5.91 -2.82
C PHE A 28 -3.11 4.49 -3.30
N VAL A 29 -3.17 4.28 -4.62
CA VAL A 29 -3.46 2.96 -5.20
C VAL A 29 -2.42 1.93 -4.78
N ILE A 30 -1.12 2.27 -4.83
CA ILE A 30 -0.04 1.39 -4.38
C ILE A 30 -0.21 1.00 -2.91
N ILE A 31 -0.51 1.98 -2.06
CA ILE A 31 -0.70 1.75 -0.62
C ILE A 31 -1.89 0.80 -0.38
N VAL A 32 -3.02 1.03 -1.05
CA VAL A 32 -4.22 0.18 -0.90
C VAL A 32 -3.93 -1.25 -1.33
N ASN A 33 -3.30 -1.43 -2.49
CA ASN A 33 -2.93 -2.73 -3.03
C ASN A 33 -1.93 -3.46 -2.13
N ASP A 34 -0.85 -2.80 -1.70
CA ASP A 34 0.11 -3.40 -0.77
C ASP A 34 -0.58 -3.79 0.55
N GLY A 35 -1.50 -2.96 1.05
CA GLY A 35 -2.23 -3.28 2.27
C GLY A 35 -3.16 -4.50 2.12
N GLN A 36 -3.75 -4.73 0.95
CA GLN A 36 -4.49 -5.96 0.66
C GLN A 36 -3.59 -7.18 0.68
N LEU A 37 -2.40 -7.10 0.07
CA LEU A 37 -1.41 -8.18 0.12
C LEU A 37 -0.98 -8.50 1.57
N TRP A 38 -0.86 -7.48 2.41
CA TRP A 38 -0.52 -7.66 3.82
C TRP A 38 -1.65 -8.33 4.60
N VAL A 39 -2.91 -7.96 4.32
CA VAL A 39 -4.08 -8.64 4.89
C VAL A 39 -4.08 -10.11 4.50
N GLN A 40 -3.87 -10.43 3.22
CA GLN A 40 -3.77 -11.80 2.71
C GLN A 40 -2.62 -12.58 3.36
N ALA A 41 -1.50 -11.91 3.64
CA ALA A 41 -0.37 -12.47 4.35
C ALA A 41 -0.58 -12.62 5.87
N GLY A 42 -1.76 -12.25 6.39
CA GLY A 42 -2.14 -12.47 7.79
C GLY A 42 -2.07 -11.25 8.70
N ALA A 43 -1.87 -10.04 8.17
CA ALA A 43 -1.90 -8.79 8.93
C ALA A 43 -3.33 -8.37 9.32
N LYS A 44 -3.99 -9.17 10.17
CA LYS A 44 -5.40 -9.03 10.60
C LYS A 44 -5.74 -7.67 11.20
N TRP A 45 -4.76 -6.98 11.79
CA TRP A 45 -4.92 -5.63 12.34
C TRP A 45 -5.27 -4.58 11.29
N LEU A 46 -4.87 -4.77 10.02
CA LEU A 46 -5.24 -3.85 8.94
C LEU A 46 -6.74 -3.91 8.63
N VAL A 47 -7.35 -5.10 8.65
CA VAL A 47 -8.81 -5.27 8.49
C VAL A 47 -9.56 -4.56 9.60
N ALA A 48 -9.09 -4.67 10.85
CA ALA A 48 -9.69 -3.99 12.00
C ALA A 48 -9.66 -2.45 11.88
N LEU A 49 -8.72 -1.89 11.11
CA LEU A 49 -8.61 -0.46 10.82
C LEU A 49 -9.37 -0.04 9.55
N GLY A 50 -10.20 -0.94 8.99
CA GLY A 50 -11.06 -0.65 7.84
C GLY A 50 -10.39 -0.87 6.48
N TRP A 51 -9.24 -1.56 6.42
CA TRP A 51 -8.69 -1.96 5.12
C TRP A 51 -9.63 -2.99 4.47
N PRO A 52 -9.94 -2.86 3.16
CA PRO A 52 -10.82 -3.79 2.48
C PRO A 52 -10.26 -5.21 2.59
N GLU A 53 -11.03 -6.10 3.22
CA GLU A 53 -10.72 -7.53 3.23
C GLU A 53 -10.83 -8.04 1.80
N SER A 54 -9.75 -8.64 1.29
CA SER A 54 -9.80 -9.33 0.03
C SER A 54 -10.50 -10.68 0.23
N SER A 55 -11.80 -10.67 0.41
CA SER A 55 -12.59 -11.89 0.26
C SER A 55 -13.44 -11.76 -0.99
N PRO A 56 -13.20 -12.55 -2.06
CA PRO A 56 -14.29 -12.94 -2.91
C PRO A 56 -15.20 -13.77 -2.00
N ARG A 57 -16.31 -13.17 -1.54
CA ARG A 57 -17.40 -13.97 -0.99
C ARG A 57 -17.89 -14.82 -2.16
N LEU A 58 -17.48 -16.09 -2.17
CA LEU A 58 -18.11 -17.12 -2.98
C LEU A 58 -19.62 -17.03 -2.68
N ALA A 59 -20.37 -16.56 -3.67
CA ALA A 59 -21.81 -16.70 -3.76
C ALA A 59 -22.12 -18.01 -4.49
#